data_AF-A0A257NB48-F1
#
_entry.id   AF-A0A257NB48-F1
#
_cell.length_a   1.000
_cell.length_b   1.000
_cell.length_c   1.000
_cell.angle_alpha   90.00
_cell.angle_beta   90.00
_cell.angle_gamma   90.00
#
_symmetry.space_group_name_H-M   'P 1'
#
loop_
_entity.id
_entity.type
_entity.pdbx_description
1 polymer ?
#
loop_
_entity_poly.entity_id
_entity_poly.type
_entity_poly.pdbx_seq_one_letter_code
_entity_poly.pdbx_strand_id
1 'polypeptide(L)'
;MKEYQLAKKVCDVSVGESVKIIRELQELSQNELAKLTGIPQSTLSAIEHDKINLGLERAKILAKALKCHPAVLVFPGWNIEIAA
;
A
#
# COMPACT_ATOMS: atom_id res chain seq x y z
N MET A 1 33.60 -6.65 5.00
CA MET A 1 32.18 -6.56 4.61
C MET A 1 32.14 -6.04 3.18
N LYS A 2 31.28 -6.58 2.31
CA LYS A 2 31.11 -6.00 0.96
C LYS A 2 30.37 -4.67 1.12
N GLU A 3 30.76 -3.66 0.35
CA GLU A 3 30.05 -2.39 0.29
C GLU A 3 28.58 -2.65 -0.10
N TYR A 4 27.67 -2.01 0.62
CA TYR A 4 26.24 -2.07 0.31
C TYR A 4 26.01 -1.42 -1.05
N GLN A 5 25.43 -2.18 -1.98
CA GLN A 5 25.01 -1.68 -3.29
C GLN A 5 23.49 -1.64 -3.34
N LEU A 6 22.94 -0.43 -3.50
CA LEU A 6 21.51 -0.23 -3.73
C LEU A 6 21.08 -0.92 -5.02
N ALA A 7 19.97 -1.64 -4.96
CA ALA A 7 19.30 -2.15 -6.15
C ALA A 7 18.77 -0.97 -6.98
N LYS A 8 18.91 -1.06 -8.31
CA LYS A 8 18.35 -0.06 -9.22
C LYS A 8 16.82 -0.07 -9.14
N LYS A 9 16.20 1.07 -8.83
CA LYS A 9 14.75 1.25 -8.88
C LYS A 9 14.28 1.12 -10.34
N VAL A 10 13.26 0.27 -10.58
CA VAL A 10 12.77 -0.04 -11.93
C VAL A 10 11.44 0.66 -12.24
N CYS A 11 10.60 0.88 -11.22
CA CYS A 11 9.35 1.60 -11.33
C CYS A 11 9.05 2.42 -10.07
N ASP A 12 8.28 3.49 -10.24
CA ASP A 12 7.56 4.15 -9.15
C ASP A 12 6.29 3.37 -8.83
N VAL A 13 5.90 3.37 -7.56
CA VAL A 13 4.69 2.71 -7.08
C VAL A 13 3.92 3.74 -6.27
N SER A 14 2.66 3.98 -6.64
CA SER A 14 1.78 4.86 -5.88
C SER A 14 1.30 4.20 -4.58
N VAL A 15 0.70 4.99 -3.68
CA VAL A 15 0.07 4.46 -2.46
C VAL A 15 -1.09 3.52 -2.80
N GLY A 16 -1.93 3.88 -3.79
CA GLY A 16 -3.00 3.03 -4.27
C GLY A 16 -2.50 1.71 -4.85
N GLU A 17 -1.47 1.77 -5.70
CA GLU A 17 -0.82 0.59 -6.27
C GLU A 17 -0.21 -0.29 -5.18
N SER A 18 0.40 0.30 -4.14
CA SER A 18 0.94 -0.46 -3.01
C SER A 18 -0.13 -1.27 -2.30
N VAL A 19 -1.31 -0.69 -2.06
CA VAL A 19 -2.45 -1.42 -1.46
C VAL A 19 -2.89 -2.56 -2.38
N LYS A 20 -3.02 -2.30 -3.68
CA LYS A 20 -3.42 -3.29 -4.68
C LYS A 20 -2.43 -4.46 -4.73
N ILE A 21 -1.13 -4.18 -4.81
CA ILE A 21 -0.05 -5.17 -4.87
C ILE A 21 -0.11 -6.08 -3.63
N ILE A 22 -0.17 -5.49 -2.44
CA ILE A 22 -0.21 -6.28 -1.19
C ILE A 22 -1.50 -7.12 -1.10
N ARG A 23 -2.64 -6.59 -1.56
CA ARG A 23 -3.91 -7.34 -1.63
C ARG A 23 -3.79 -8.54 -2.57
N GLU A 24 -3.27 -8.32 -3.78
CA GLU A 24 -3.16 -9.36 -4.82
C GLU A 24 -2.13 -10.43 -4.47
N LEU A 25 -1.03 -10.05 -3.81
CA LEU A 25 -0.06 -11.01 -3.27
C LEU A 25 -0.66 -11.92 -2.18
N GLN A 26 -1.77 -11.51 -1.56
CA GLN A 26 -2.51 -12.31 -0.59
C GLN A 26 -3.74 -13.00 -1.21
N GLU A 27 -3.87 -12.96 -2.55
CA GLU A 27 -4.96 -13.58 -3.31
C GLU A 27 -6.36 -13.09 -2.93
N LEU A 28 -6.45 -11.89 -2.34
CA LEU A 28 -7.72 -11.29 -1.92
C LEU A 28 -8.35 -10.50 -3.08
N SER A 29 -9.64 -10.69 -3.33
CA SER A 29 -10.43 -9.75 -4.14
C SER A 29 -10.73 -8.47 -3.35
N GLN A 30 -11.08 -7.39 -4.05
CA GLN A 30 -11.52 -6.15 -3.40
C GLN A 30 -12.78 -6.37 -2.52
N ASN A 31 -13.65 -7.30 -2.91
CA ASN A 31 -14.85 -7.65 -2.12
C ASN A 31 -14.49 -8.38 -0.83
N GLU A 32 -13.49 -9.24 -0.84
CA GLU A 32 -13.02 -9.92 0.37
C GLU A 32 -12.32 -8.94 1.30
N LEU A 33 -11.46 -8.07 0.76
CA LEU A 33 -10.85 -7.01 1.55
C LEU A 33 -11.90 -6.05 2.14
N ALA A 34 -12.98 -5.75 1.40
CA ALA A 34 -14.09 -4.96 1.91
C ALA A 34 -14.76 -5.61 3.12
N LYS A 35 -14.99 -6.94 3.07
CA LYS A 35 -15.54 -7.70 4.20
C LYS A 35 -14.61 -7.69 5.41
N LEU A 36 -13.30 -7.80 5.20
CA LEU A 36 -12.30 -7.82 6.28
C LEU A 36 -12.12 -6.46 6.96
N THR A 37 -12.25 -5.37 6.21
CA THR A 37 -11.97 -4.01 6.67
C THR A 37 -13.21 -3.22 7.06
N GLY A 38 -14.40 -3.63 6.59
CA GLY A 38 -15.62 -2.83 6.66
C GLY A 38 -15.61 -1.62 5.71
N ILE A 39 -14.59 -1.47 4.87
CA ILE A 39 -14.49 -0.39 3.87
C ILE A 39 -15.27 -0.83 2.62
N PRO A 40 -16.16 0.01 2.05
CA PRO A 40 -16.88 -0.35 0.83
C PRO A 40 -15.93 -0.70 -0.32
N GLN A 41 -16.25 -1.72 -1.11
CA GLN A 41 -15.42 -2.13 -2.26
C GLN A 41 -15.18 -0.96 -3.24
N SER A 42 -16.17 -0.10 -3.46
CA SER A 42 -16.01 1.11 -4.29
C SER A 42 -14.97 2.09 -3.74
N THR A 43 -14.86 2.19 -2.41
CA THR A 43 -13.84 3.00 -1.74
C THR A 43 -12.46 2.36 -1.85
N LEU A 44 -12.36 1.04 -1.70
CA LEU A 44 -11.11 0.32 -1.94
C LEU A 44 -10.63 0.49 -3.38
N SER A 45 -11.54 0.34 -4.35
CA SER A 45 -11.24 0.60 -5.76
C SER A 45 -10.79 2.03 -6.00
N ALA A 46 -11.43 3.02 -5.38
CA ALA A 46 -11.01 4.42 -5.49
C ALA A 46 -9.63 4.67 -4.87
N ILE A 47 -9.28 4.00 -3.76
CA ILE A 47 -7.94 4.05 -3.17
C ILE A 47 -6.92 3.40 -4.11
N GLU A 48 -7.19 2.18 -4.60
CA GLU A 48 -6.28 1.42 -5.46
C GLU A 48 -5.97 2.10 -6.81
N HIS A 49 -6.83 3.03 -7.24
CA HIS A 49 -6.63 3.83 -8.45
C HIS A 49 -6.27 5.30 -8.14
N ASP A 50 -5.83 5.60 -6.92
CA ASP A 50 -5.42 6.94 -6.45
C ASP A 50 -6.47 8.04 -6.64
N LYS A 51 -7.76 7.67 -6.75
CA LYS A 51 -8.88 8.62 -6.83
C LYS A 51 -9.21 9.23 -5.47
N ILE A 52 -8.84 8.54 -4.39
CA ILE A 52 -9.00 9.00 -3.01
C ILE A 52 -7.70 8.77 -2.26
N ASN A 53 -7.23 9.80 -1.56
CA ASN A 53 -6.06 9.69 -0.71
C ASN A 53 -6.28 8.71 0.46
N LEU A 54 -5.29 7.86 0.69
CA LEU A 54 -5.28 6.95 1.82
C LEU A 54 -4.90 7.70 3.11
N GLY A 55 -5.91 8.11 3.89
CA GLY A 55 -5.69 8.70 5.21
C GLY A 55 -5.16 7.70 6.24
N LEU A 56 -4.53 8.20 7.31
CA LEU A 56 -3.88 7.39 8.36
C LEU A 56 -4.81 6.34 9.00
N GLU A 57 -6.05 6.70 9.30
CA GLU A 57 -7.00 5.78 9.92
C GLU A 57 -7.35 4.61 9.01
N ARG A 58 -7.57 4.88 7.72
CA ARG A 58 -7.79 3.81 6.72
C ARG A 58 -6.53 2.98 6.49
N ALA A 59 -5.35 3.60 6.52
CA ALA A 59 -4.08 2.89 6.42
C ALA A 59 -3.92 1.89 7.58
N LYS A 60 -4.26 2.27 8.82
CA LYS A 60 -4.22 1.36 9.99
C LYS A 60 -5.18 0.18 9.82
N ILE A 61 -6.41 0.44 9.36
CA ILE A 61 -7.43 -0.60 9.13
C ILE A 61 -6.96 -1.59 8.06
N LEU A 62 -6.49 -1.06 6.91
CA LEU A 62 -5.99 -1.87 5.80
C LEU A 62 -4.75 -2.66 6.20
N ALA A 63 -3.81 -2.04 6.89
CA ALA A 63 -2.59 -2.69 7.36
C ALA A 63 -2.89 -3.86 8.30
N LYS A 64 -3.87 -3.69 9.20
CA LYS A 64 -4.35 -4.77 10.07
C LYS A 64 -4.98 -5.92 9.28
N ALA A 65 -5.83 -5.62 8.30
CA ALA A 65 -6.48 -6.65 7.47
C ALA A 65 -5.47 -7.39 6.58
N LEU A 66 -4.52 -6.67 6.00
CA LEU A 66 -3.44 -7.17 5.15
C LEU A 66 -2.22 -7.65 5.94
N LYS A 67 -2.29 -7.72 7.28
CA LYS A 67 -1.22 -8.19 8.16
C LYS A 67 0.16 -7.57 7.86
N CYS A 68 0.19 -6.28 7.55
CA CYS A 68 1.42 -5.52 7.29
C CYS A 68 1.50 -4.30 8.20
N HIS A 69 2.67 -3.65 8.24
CA HIS A 69 2.82 -2.38 8.95
C HIS A 69 2.27 -1.23 8.10
N PRO A 70 1.54 -0.24 8.65
CA PRO A 70 0.92 0.84 7.86
C PRO A 70 1.90 1.58 6.94
N ALA A 71 3.15 1.75 7.39
CA ALA A 71 4.21 2.39 6.61
C ALA A 71 4.46 1.70 5.25
N VAL A 72 4.24 0.39 5.15
CA VAL A 72 4.41 -0.37 3.89
C VAL A 72 3.41 0.11 2.83
N LEU A 73 2.20 0.51 3.25
CA LEU A 73 1.15 0.96 2.33
C LEU A 73 1.32 2.42 1.93
N VAL A 74 1.69 3.29 2.88
CA VAL A 74 1.70 4.75 2.67
C VAL A 74 3.05 5.30 2.21
N PHE A 75 4.12 4.51 2.27
CA PHE A 75 5.47 4.93 1.86
C PHE A 75 6.11 3.97 0.82
N PRO A 76 5.44 3.66 -0.31
CA PRO A 76 6.01 2.83 -1.36
C PRO A 76 7.17 3.57 -2.06
N GLY A 77 8.39 3.29 -1.62
CA GLY A 77 9.61 3.89 -2.19
C GLY A 77 10.08 5.16 -1.47
N TRP A 78 9.86 5.27 -0.16
CA TRP A 78 10.47 6.33 0.66
C TRP A 78 11.99 6.33 0.55
N ASN A 79 12.54 7.49 0.22
CA ASN A 79 13.98 7.76 0.21
C ASN A 79 14.26 8.96 1.12
N ILE A 80 15.12 8.74 2.13
CA ILE A 80 15.48 9.73 3.14
C ILE A 80 16.18 10.95 2.52
N GLU A 81 16.94 10.76 1.43
CA GLU A 81 17.68 11.84 0.78
C GLU A 81 16.78 12.78 -0.05
N ILE A 82 15.61 12.31 -0.48
CA ILE A 82 14.64 13.08 -1.26
C ILE A 82 13.65 13.80 -0.33
N ALA A 83 13.57 13.40 0.94
CA ALA A 83 12.70 14.01 1.94
C ALA A 83 13.32 15.29 2.53
N ALA A 84 13.44 16.34 1.71
CA ALA A 84 13.80 17.70 2.11
C ALA A 84 12.96 18.73 1.35
#